data_AF-A0A9P8SKJ2-F1
#
_entry.id   AF-A0A9P8SKJ2-F1
#
_cell.length_a   1.000
_cell.length_b   1.000
_cell.length_c   1.000
_cell.angle_alpha   90.00
_cell.angle_beta   90.00
_cell.angle_gamma   90.00
#
_symmetry.space_group_name_H-M   'P 1'
#
loop_
_entity.id
_entity.type
_entity.pdbx_description
1 polymer ?
#
loop_
_entity_poly.entity_id
_entity_poly.type
_entity_poly.pdbx_seq_one_letter_code
_entity_poly.pdbx_strand_id
1 'polypeptide(L)'
;MSAHLAAPPVLSTPDDHMLEAPAEAAPRSTLSDKALRTTYDVARTAAEIRDGSWTRIALQFPDHMLVDAPRVVEHELQRLLRR
;
A
#
# COMPACT_ATOMS: atom_id res chain seq x y z
N MET A 1 19.28 12.80 53.51
CA MET A 1 18.90 11.38 53.66
C MET A 1 18.74 10.81 52.26
N SER A 2 19.65 9.91 51.88
CA SER A 2 19.80 9.39 50.52
C SER A 2 18.67 8.40 50.22
N ALA A 3 17.82 8.71 49.24
CA ALA A 3 16.79 7.81 48.77
C ALA A 3 17.46 6.61 48.08
N HIS A 4 17.23 5.43 48.67
CA HIS A 4 17.58 4.12 48.16
C HIS A 4 17.21 4.02 46.67
N LEU A 5 18.18 3.72 45.80
CA LEU A 5 17.92 3.34 44.41
C LEU A 5 17.15 2.01 44.43
N ALA A 6 15.83 2.10 44.58
CA ALA A 6 14.94 0.97 44.50
C ALA A 6 15.07 0.38 43.09
N ALA A 7 15.21 -0.95 43.02
CA ALA A 7 15.43 -1.71 41.80
C ALA A 7 14.49 -1.28 40.65
N PRO A 8 14.92 -1.42 39.37
CA PRO A 8 14.06 -1.13 38.24
C PRO A 8 12.75 -1.93 38.33
N PRO A 9 11.61 -1.36 37.90
CA PRO A 9 10.32 -2.04 37.94
C PRO A 9 10.39 -3.31 37.09
N VAL A 10 9.86 -4.41 37.64
CA VAL A 10 9.76 -5.68 36.93
C VAL A 10 8.68 -5.54 35.85
N LEU A 11 9.10 -5.60 34.58
CA LEU A 11 8.21 -5.60 33.42
C LEU A 11 7.81 -7.05 33.10
N SER A 12 6.68 -7.49 33.65
CA SER A 12 6.04 -8.73 33.25
C SER A 12 4.99 -8.40 32.18
N THR A 13 5.31 -8.59 30.90
CA THR A 13 4.29 -8.74 29.85
C THR A 13 3.64 -10.11 30.03
N PRO A 14 2.34 -10.22 30.36
CA PRO A 14 1.65 -11.49 30.40
C PRO A 14 1.62 -12.09 28.98
N ASP A 15 1.97 -13.37 28.84
CA ASP A 15 1.99 -14.08 27.56
C ASP A 15 0.61 -14.20 26.90
N ASP A 16 -0.47 -13.91 27.64
CA ASP A 16 -1.86 -13.98 27.15
C ASP A 16 -2.26 -12.82 26.21
N HIS A 17 -1.39 -11.82 26.03
CA HIS A 17 -1.61 -10.75 25.06
C HIS A 17 -0.98 -11.11 23.70
N MET A 18 -1.29 -12.30 23.19
CA MET A 18 -0.98 -12.64 21.81
C MET A 18 -1.84 -11.72 20.92
N LEU A 19 -1.21 -10.78 20.21
CA LEU A 19 -1.86 -9.82 19.34
C LEU A 19 -2.62 -10.57 18.24
N GLU A 20 -3.91 -10.81 18.45
CA GLU A 20 -4.79 -11.40 17.46
C GLU A 20 -4.95 -10.35 16.35
N ALA A 21 -4.24 -10.56 15.24
CA ALA A 21 -4.35 -9.70 14.08
C ALA A 21 -5.82 -9.71 13.66
N PRO A 22 -6.50 -8.55 13.64
CA PRO A 22 -7.87 -8.54 13.17
C PRO A 22 -7.86 -9.10 11.75
N ALA A 23 -8.78 -10.02 11.46
CA ALA A 23 -8.99 -10.54 10.12
C ALA A 23 -9.60 -9.43 9.24
N GLU A 24 -8.88 -8.33 9.08
CA GLU A 24 -9.26 -7.25 8.18
C GLU A 24 -8.92 -7.73 6.78
N ALA A 25 -9.96 -8.15 6.06
CA ALA A 25 -9.87 -8.30 4.62
C ALA A 25 -9.26 -7.01 4.06
N ALA A 26 -8.09 -7.13 3.42
CA ALA A 26 -7.37 -5.98 2.87
C ALA A 26 -8.35 -5.08 2.12
N PRO A 27 -8.32 -3.75 2.35
CA PRO A 27 -9.28 -2.86 1.76
C PRO A 27 -9.25 -3.07 0.24
N ARG A 28 -10.43 -3.20 -0.35
CA ARG A 28 -10.57 -3.40 -1.79
C ARG A 28 -10.98 -2.09 -2.42
N SER A 29 -10.37 -1.81 -3.56
CA SER A 29 -10.76 -0.73 -4.45
C SER A 29 -12.27 -0.78 -4.74
N THR A 30 -12.96 0.30 -4.43
CA THR A 30 -14.40 0.48 -4.71
C THR A 30 -14.65 1.24 -6.01
N LEU A 31 -13.59 1.77 -6.63
CA LEU A 31 -13.67 2.56 -7.84
C LEU A 31 -13.98 1.70 -9.07
N SER A 32 -14.74 2.26 -10.00
CA SER A 32 -14.93 1.63 -11.32
C SER A 32 -13.66 1.77 -12.17
N ASP A 33 -13.48 0.90 -13.17
CA ASP A 33 -12.31 0.94 -14.07
C ASP A 33 -12.16 2.30 -14.76
N LYS A 34 -13.28 2.93 -15.15
CA LYS A 34 -13.29 4.27 -15.75
C LYS A 34 -12.82 5.34 -14.75
N ALA A 35 -13.27 5.24 -13.50
CA ALA A 35 -12.82 6.15 -12.43
C ALA A 35 -11.32 5.96 -12.18
N LEU A 36 -10.83 4.73 -12.04
CA LEU A 36 -9.40 4.43 -11.89
C LEU A 36 -8.58 5.03 -13.03
N ARG A 37 -9.01 4.85 -14.29
CA ARG A 37 -8.31 5.42 -15.44
C ARG A 37 -8.16 6.94 -15.39
N THR A 38 -9.20 7.61 -14.91
CA THR A 38 -9.26 9.07 -14.88
C THR A 38 -8.51 9.61 -13.67
N THR A 39 -8.73 9.03 -12.48
CA THR A 39 -8.08 9.45 -11.23
C THR A 39 -6.57 9.26 -11.26
N TYR A 40 -6.08 8.19 -11.89
CA TYR A 40 -4.65 7.85 -11.95
C TYR A 40 -3.99 8.20 -13.30
N ASP A 41 -4.70 8.92 -14.17
CA ASP A 41 -4.22 9.31 -15.52
C ASP A 41 -3.54 8.16 -16.29
N VAL A 42 -4.10 6.95 -16.18
CA VAL A 42 -3.43 5.71 -16.61
C VAL A 42 -3.08 5.73 -18.10
N ALA A 43 -3.88 6.42 -18.92
CA ALA A 43 -3.64 6.57 -20.35
C ALA A 43 -2.35 7.36 -20.65
N ARG A 44 -2.13 8.47 -19.92
CA ARG A 44 -0.94 9.29 -20.07
C ARG A 44 0.30 8.52 -19.61
N THR A 45 0.23 7.91 -18.43
CA THR A 45 1.32 7.10 -17.87
C THR A 45 1.72 5.98 -18.83
N ALA A 46 0.75 5.27 -19.43
CA ALA A 46 1.03 4.23 -20.42
C ALA A 46 1.66 4.77 -21.72
N ALA A 47 1.36 6.01 -22.11
CA ALA A 47 2.00 6.64 -23.28
C ALA A 47 3.46 6.98 -22.97
N GLU A 48 3.72 7.60 -21.82
CA GLU A 48 5.07 7.97 -21.37
C GLU A 48 5.99 6.75 -21.22
N ILE A 49 5.48 5.64 -20.66
CA ILE A 49 6.25 4.40 -20.51
C ILE A 49 6.65 3.81 -21.88
N ARG A 50 5.75 3.86 -22.85
CA ARG A 50 6.02 3.36 -24.21
C ARG A 50 7.01 4.25 -24.94
N ASP A 51 6.85 5.57 -24.84
CA ASP A 51 7.76 6.55 -25.43
C ASP A 51 9.18 6.39 -24.86
N GLY A 52 9.28 6.20 -23.55
CA GLY A 52 10.54 5.92 -22.86
C GLY A 52 11.12 4.52 -23.10
N SER A 53 10.38 3.60 -23.75
CA SER A 53 10.78 2.20 -23.96
C SER A 53 11.25 1.48 -22.68
N TRP A 54 10.64 1.79 -21.54
CA TRP A 54 11.05 1.21 -20.26
C TRP A 54 10.46 -0.19 -20.05
N THR A 55 11.32 -1.15 -19.69
CA THR A 55 10.93 -2.54 -19.42
C THR A 55 10.61 -2.81 -17.95
N ARG A 56 11.09 -1.95 -17.05
CA ARG A 56 10.84 -2.01 -15.60
C ARG A 56 10.75 -0.60 -15.04
N ILE A 57 9.70 -0.35 -14.28
CA ILE A 57 9.42 0.94 -13.65
C ILE A 57 8.94 0.72 -12.22
N ALA A 58 9.18 1.70 -11.36
CA ALA A 58 8.54 1.79 -10.05
C ALA A 58 7.36 2.77 -10.16
N LEU A 59 6.23 2.41 -9.56
CA LEU A 59 5.05 3.26 -9.46
C LEU A 59 4.85 3.62 -7.99
N GLN A 60 4.74 4.91 -7.71
CA GLN A 60 4.51 5.42 -6.37
C GLN A 60 3.04 5.79 -6.22
N PHE A 61 2.42 5.34 -5.13
CA PHE A 61 1.06 5.69 -4.76
C PHE A 61 1.10 6.31 -3.36
N PRO A 62 0.31 7.37 -3.09
CA PRO A 62 0.07 7.83 -1.73
C PRO A 62 -0.59 6.74 -0.88
N ASP A 63 -0.34 6.73 0.43
CA ASP A 63 -0.82 5.68 1.33
C ASP A 63 -2.34 5.44 1.25
N HIS A 64 -3.12 6.52 1.20
CA HIS A 64 -4.58 6.45 1.11
C HIS A 64 -5.10 5.91 -0.24
N MET A 65 -4.23 5.81 -1.24
CA MET A 65 -4.52 5.32 -2.59
C MET A 65 -3.92 3.93 -2.87
N LEU A 66 -3.15 3.37 -1.93
CA LEU A 66 -2.56 2.04 -2.09
C LEU A 66 -3.61 0.94 -2.28
N VAL A 67 -4.83 1.15 -1.78
CA VAL A 67 -5.98 0.27 -1.96
C VAL A 67 -6.31 -0.02 -3.42
N ASP A 68 -6.02 0.92 -4.32
CA ASP A 68 -6.32 0.83 -5.75
C ASP A 68 -5.12 0.34 -6.57
N ALA A 69 -3.91 0.39 -6.00
CA ALA A 69 -2.65 0.15 -6.72
C ALA A 69 -2.63 -1.20 -7.47
N PRO A 70 -3.02 -2.36 -6.88
CA PRO A 70 -3.04 -3.61 -7.61
C PRO A 70 -3.91 -3.56 -8.87
N ARG A 71 -5.11 -2.97 -8.79
CA ARG A 71 -6.02 -2.86 -9.94
C ARG A 71 -5.52 -1.90 -10.99
N VAL A 72 -4.95 -0.76 -10.59
CA VAL A 72 -4.37 0.21 -11.53
C VAL A 72 -3.26 -0.44 -12.34
N VAL A 73 -2.36 -1.18 -11.68
CA VAL A 73 -1.20 -1.81 -12.33
C VAL A 73 -1.63 -3.02 -13.16
N GLU A 74 -2.27 -4.00 -12.54
CA GLU A 74 -2.53 -5.31 -13.16
C GLU A 74 -3.62 -5.26 -14.22
N HIS A 75 -4.63 -4.41 -14.03
CA HIS A 75 -5.77 -4.36 -14.93
C HIS A 75 -5.67 -3.19 -15.90
N GLU A 76 -5.58 -1.95 -15.42
CA GLU A 76 -5.72 -0.80 -16.30
C GLU A 76 -4.44 -0.47 -17.08
N LEU A 77 -3.29 -0.45 -16.40
CA LEU A 77 -2.01 -0.08 -16.99
C LEU A 77 -1.46 -1.22 -17.86
N GLN A 78 -1.42 -2.45 -17.36
CA GLN A 78 -0.99 -3.60 -18.17
C GLN A 78 -1.88 -3.79 -19.41
N ARG A 79 -3.19 -3.59 -19.31
CA ARG A 79 -4.08 -3.68 -20.47
C ARG A 79 -3.73 -2.66 -21.55
N LEU A 80 -3.32 -1.46 -21.15
CA LEU A 80 -2.83 -0.49 -22.11
C LEU A 80 -1.49 -0.92 -22.67
N LEU A 81 -0.48 -1.23 -21.86
CA LEU A 81 0.86 -1.56 -22.34
C LEU A 81 0.93 -2.81 -23.25
N ARG A 82 -0.03 -3.73 -23.14
CA ARG A 82 -0.15 -4.89 -24.04
C ARG A 82 -0.75 -4.57 -25.42
N ARG A 83 -1.34 -3.39 -25.61
CA ARG A 83 -1.82 -2.90 -26.91
C ARG A 83 -0.74 -2.12 -27.63
#